data_AF-A0A3D3F1A5-F1
#
_entry.id   AF-A0A3D3F1A5-F1
#
_cell.length_a   1.000
_cell.length_b   1.000
_cell.length_c   1.000
_cell.angle_alpha   90.00
_cell.angle_beta   90.00
_cell.angle_gamma   90.00
#
_symmetry.space_group_name_H-M   'P 1'
#
loop_
_entity.id
_entity.type
_entity.pdbx_description
1 polymer ?
#
loop_
_entity_poly.entity_id
_entity_poly.type
_entity_poly.pdbx_seq_one_letter_code
_entity_poly.pdbx_strand_id
1 'polypeptide(L)'
;MVGLANGRIHPLPHGLIRGSDINPDAIEASRENLSCLPFGDKVSLSIGRIESYQGNFSGIIFSNPPYGVRLSNSADVGKIYMAMGDFLKRHCKGSIAYILCGSKDLVPKLRLRAHWTKSLKNGDLDSRLAKIVIHKQIEPTDQHDPT
;
A
#
# COMPACT_ATOMS: atom_id res chain seq x y z
N MET A 1 6.05 -32.21 -12.39
CA MET A 1 4.60 -32.28 -12.17
C MET A 1 4.15 -30.93 -11.62
N VAL A 2 3.63 -30.06 -12.47
CA VAL A 2 3.22 -28.70 -12.05
C VAL A 2 1.87 -28.84 -11.35
N GLY A 3 1.80 -28.59 -10.04
CA GLY A 3 0.59 -28.83 -9.24
C GLY A 3 -0.62 -28.02 -9.74
N LEU A 4 -1.83 -28.54 -9.47
CA LEU A 4 -3.14 -27.95 -9.85
C LEU A 4 -3.28 -26.45 -9.50
N ALA A 5 -2.54 -25.96 -8.50
CA ALA A 5 -2.50 -24.55 -8.11
C ALA A 5 -1.98 -23.62 -9.22
N ASN A 6 -1.06 -24.08 -10.07
CA ASN A 6 -0.48 -23.25 -11.13
C ASN A 6 -1.39 -23.11 -12.35
N GLY A 7 -2.38 -23.99 -12.52
CA GLY A 7 -3.26 -24.02 -13.68
C GLY A 7 -4.21 -22.81 -13.81
N ARG A 8 -4.29 -21.95 -12.78
CA ARG A 8 -5.09 -20.72 -12.78
C ARG A 8 -4.25 -19.44 -12.71
N ILE A 9 -2.92 -19.56 -12.78
CA ILE A 9 -2.04 -18.41 -12.81
C ILE A 9 -2.12 -17.78 -14.20
N HIS A 10 -2.45 -16.50 -14.24
CA HIS A 10 -2.52 -15.72 -15.47
C HIS A 10 -1.16 -15.04 -15.73
N PRO A 11 -0.76 -14.86 -16.99
CA PRO A 11 0.42 -14.08 -17.33
C PRO A 11 0.38 -12.69 -16.68
N LEU A 12 1.48 -12.31 -16.02
CA LEU A 12 1.61 -11.00 -15.39
C LEU A 12 2.30 -10.02 -16.35
N PRO A 13 1.65 -8.91 -16.75
CA PRO A 13 2.33 -7.85 -17.48
C PRO A 13 3.47 -7.25 -16.64
N HIS A 14 4.57 -6.93 -17.31
CA HIS A 14 5.75 -6.38 -16.64
C HIS A 14 5.43 -5.08 -15.90
N GLY A 15 5.78 -5.01 -14.61
CA GLY A 15 5.62 -3.82 -13.79
C GLY A 15 4.18 -3.46 -13.42
N LEU A 16 3.20 -4.36 -13.68
CA LEU A 16 1.83 -4.21 -13.21
C LEU A 16 1.76 -4.24 -11.68
N ILE A 17 2.54 -5.14 -11.07
CA ILE A 17 2.72 -5.21 -9.61
C ILE A 17 4.09 -4.62 -9.29
N ARG A 18 4.10 -3.75 -8.28
CA ARG A 18 5.31 -3.09 -7.78
C ARG A 18 5.35 -3.18 -6.26
N GLY A 19 6.56 -3.24 -5.72
CA GLY A 19 6.80 -3.27 -4.28
C GLY A 19 8.04 -2.47 -3.90
N SER A 20 8.03 -1.94 -2.68
CA SER A 20 9.17 -1.26 -2.09
C SER A 20 9.22 -1.47 -0.60
N ASP A 21 10.42 -1.59 -0.05
CA ASP A 21 10.69 -1.61 1.38
C ASP A 21 12.01 -0.88 1.65
N ILE A 22 12.14 -0.25 2.83
CA ILE A 22 13.39 0.39 3.25
C ILE A 22 14.46 -0.64 3.60
N ASN A 23 14.05 -1.85 4.00
CA ASN A 23 14.96 -2.91 4.38
C ASN A 23 15.44 -3.69 3.13
N PRO A 24 16.73 -3.63 2.77
CA PRO A 24 17.27 -4.38 1.63
C PRO A 24 17.10 -5.90 1.79
N ASP A 25 17.20 -6.43 3.02
CA ASP A 25 17.05 -7.86 3.28
C ASP A 25 15.62 -8.32 2.99
N ALA A 26 14.62 -7.48 3.29
CA ALA A 26 13.22 -7.78 2.97
C ALA A 26 12.97 -7.79 1.47
N ILE A 27 13.64 -6.90 0.72
CA ILE A 27 13.60 -6.88 -0.75
C ILE A 27 14.23 -8.15 -1.31
N GLU A 28 15.38 -8.58 -0.80
CA GLU A 28 16.05 -9.79 -1.28
C GLU A 28 15.22 -11.04 -1.00
N ALA A 29 14.73 -11.20 0.23
CA ALA A 29 13.81 -12.28 0.56
C ALA A 29 12.54 -12.26 -0.32
N SER A 30 12.05 -11.08 -0.71
CA SER A 30 10.92 -10.97 -1.65
C SER A 30 11.31 -11.42 -3.06
N ARG A 31 12.52 -11.12 -3.53
CA ARG A 31 13.03 -11.61 -4.83
C ARG A 31 13.17 -13.12 -4.85
N GLU A 32 13.74 -13.70 -3.79
CA GLU A 32 13.85 -15.15 -3.62
C GLU A 32 12.47 -15.81 -3.66
N ASN A 33 11.51 -15.29 -2.89
CA ASN A 33 10.13 -15.79 -2.88
C ASN A 33 9.46 -15.71 -4.26
N LEU A 34 9.66 -14.59 -4.97
CA LEU A 34 9.12 -14.40 -6.32
C LEU A 34 9.76 -15.34 -7.35
N SER A 35 11.03 -15.69 -7.19
CA SER A 35 11.73 -16.61 -8.11
C SER A 35 11.09 -18.01 -8.16
N CYS A 36 10.39 -18.39 -7.09
CA CYS A 36 9.64 -19.65 -6.98
C CYS A 36 8.25 -19.60 -7.65
N LEU A 37 7.81 -18.43 -8.13
CA LEU A 37 6.48 -18.23 -8.71
C LEU A 37 6.55 -18.00 -10.22
N PRO A 38 5.60 -18.56 -11.00
CA PRO A 38 5.42 -18.17 -12.39
C PRO A 38 5.22 -16.65 -12.52
N PHE A 39 5.96 -16.04 -13.44
CA PHE A 39 5.96 -14.60 -13.71
C PHE A 39 6.43 -13.71 -12.55
N GLY A 40 7.07 -14.26 -11.52
CA GLY A 40 7.61 -13.48 -10.42
C GLY A 40 8.67 -12.47 -10.86
N ASP A 41 9.40 -12.76 -11.93
CA ASP A 41 10.36 -11.86 -12.60
C ASP A 41 9.69 -10.59 -13.17
N LYS A 42 8.36 -10.58 -13.33
CA LYS A 42 7.59 -9.43 -13.83
C LYS A 42 7.20 -8.44 -12.75
N VAL A 43 7.41 -8.78 -11.47
CA VAL A 43 7.16 -7.88 -10.33
C VAL A 43 8.35 -6.95 -10.14
N SER A 44 8.11 -5.64 -10.14
CA SER A 44 9.18 -4.65 -9.93
C SER A 44 9.36 -4.35 -8.44
N LEU A 45 10.53 -4.71 -7.90
CA LEU A 45 10.91 -4.41 -6.52
C LEU A 45 12.00 -3.35 -6.46
N SER A 46 11.89 -2.41 -5.52
CA SER A 46 12.85 -1.34 -5.27
C SER A 46 13.14 -1.17 -3.78
N ILE A 47 14.37 -0.81 -3.44
CA ILE A 47 14.73 -0.46 -2.06
C ILE A 47 14.40 1.01 -1.87
N GLY A 48 13.57 1.33 -0.88
CA GLY A 48 13.18 2.70 -0.60
C GLY A 48 11.90 2.80 0.20
N ARG A 49 11.71 3.99 0.76
CA ARG A 49 10.47 4.40 1.40
C ARG A 49 9.39 4.65 0.35
N ILE A 50 8.14 4.29 0.62
CA ILE A 50 7.03 4.61 -0.28
C ILE A 50 6.91 6.12 -0.52
N GLU A 51 7.23 6.93 0.49
CA GLU A 51 7.20 8.39 0.42
C GLU A 51 8.27 8.98 -0.52
N SER A 52 9.25 8.18 -0.96
CA SER A 52 10.26 8.60 -1.93
C SER A 52 9.80 8.45 -3.39
N TYR A 53 8.66 7.78 -3.62
CA TYR A 53 8.08 7.61 -4.94
C TYR A 53 7.81 8.96 -5.60
N GLN A 54 8.39 9.15 -6.79
CA GLN A 54 8.24 10.38 -7.57
C GLN A 54 7.07 10.25 -8.54
N GLY A 55 6.28 11.32 -8.68
CA GLY A 55 5.14 11.39 -9.57
C GLY A 55 3.82 11.01 -8.91
N ASN A 56 2.85 10.62 -9.75
CA ASN A 56 1.50 10.24 -9.32
C ASN A 56 1.26 8.76 -9.61
N PHE A 57 0.47 8.12 -8.76
CA PHE A 57 0.02 6.75 -8.91
C PHE A 57 -1.51 6.68 -8.84
N SER A 58 -2.11 5.89 -9.73
CA SER A 58 -3.54 5.59 -9.72
C SER A 58 -3.70 4.08 -9.85
N GLY A 59 -4.25 3.44 -8.83
CA GLY A 59 -4.44 2.00 -8.83
C GLY A 59 -4.87 1.46 -7.46
N ILE A 60 -4.48 0.22 -7.19
CA ILE A 60 -4.69 -0.41 -5.88
C ILE A 60 -3.37 -0.39 -5.11
N ILE A 61 -3.41 0.11 -3.88
CA ILE A 61 -2.28 0.13 -2.97
C ILE A 61 -2.59 -0.83 -1.83
N PHE A 62 -1.65 -1.72 -1.52
CA PHE A 62 -1.73 -2.59 -0.36
C PHE A 62 -0.48 -2.38 0.49
N SER A 63 -0.65 -2.19 1.79
CA SER A 63 0.48 -2.03 2.70
C SER A 63 0.18 -2.66 4.06
N ASN A 64 1.20 -3.28 4.64
CA ASN A 64 1.23 -3.70 6.03
C ASN A 64 2.31 -2.89 6.77
N PRO A 65 2.03 -1.64 7.16
CA PRO A 65 3.01 -0.79 7.81
C PRO A 65 3.42 -1.35 9.17
N PRO A 66 4.60 -0.97 9.69
CA PRO A 66 5.06 -1.43 10.99
C PRO A 66 4.10 -1.03 12.10
N TYR A 67 3.88 -1.94 13.05
CA TYR A 67 3.07 -1.73 14.26
C TYR A 67 3.93 -1.89 15.52
N GLY A 68 3.57 -1.14 16.57
CA GLY A 68 4.40 -0.83 17.75
C GLY A 68 4.82 -1.98 18.68
N VAL A 69 4.79 -3.23 18.22
CA VAL A 69 5.36 -4.37 18.97
C VAL A 69 6.85 -4.55 18.64
N ARG A 70 7.33 -4.03 17.49
CA ARG A 70 8.74 -4.09 17.05
C ARG A 70 9.46 -2.73 17.05
N LEU A 71 8.74 -1.64 17.30
CA LEU A 71 9.30 -0.30 17.46
C LEU A 71 9.08 0.10 18.91
N SER A 72 10.16 0.28 19.67
CA SER A 72 10.19 0.61 21.10
C SER A 72 9.52 1.95 21.46
N ASN A 73 8.95 2.68 20.49
CA ASN A 73 8.30 3.96 20.71
C ASN A 73 7.00 4.11 19.88
N SER A 74 5.87 4.15 20.56
CA SER A 74 4.53 4.34 19.97
C SER A 74 4.38 5.67 19.24
N ALA A 75 5.13 6.71 19.64
CA ALA A 75 5.12 8.01 18.98
C ALA A 75 5.66 7.96 17.55
N ASP A 76 6.64 7.07 17.28
CA ASP A 76 7.26 6.97 15.97
C ASP A 76 6.39 6.19 14.98
N VAL A 77 5.62 5.22 15.47
CA VAL A 77 4.60 4.54 14.65
C VAL A 77 3.53 5.53 14.18
N GLY A 78 3.02 6.39 15.07
CA GLY A 78 2.04 7.40 14.69
C GLY A 78 2.51 8.34 13.57
N LYS A 79 3.80 8.72 13.56
CA LYS A 79 4.41 9.55 12.51
C LYS A 79 4.46 8.82 11.17
N ILE A 80 4.77 7.52 11.16
CA ILE A 80 4.79 6.70 9.94
C ILE A 80 3.40 6.67 9.29
N TYR A 81 2.35 6.43 10.07
CA TYR A 81 0.98 6.43 9.53
C TYR A 81 0.55 7.80 9.02
N MET A 82 0.97 8.89 9.70
CA MET A 82 0.71 10.25 9.22
C MET A 82 1.41 10.53 7.89
N ALA A 83 2.71 10.24 7.80
CA ALA A 83 3.49 10.43 6.57
C ALA A 83 2.92 9.60 5.40
N MET A 84 2.49 8.37 5.67
CA MET A 84 1.80 7.52 4.70
C MET A 84 0.48 8.15 4.24
N GLY A 85 -0.34 8.66 5.15
CA GLY A 85 -1.57 9.38 4.82
C GLY A 85 -1.32 10.60 3.92
N ASP A 86 -0.31 11.41 4.25
CA ASP A 86 0.08 12.58 3.47
C ASP A 86 0.62 12.21 2.09
N PHE A 87 1.36 11.10 1.98
CA PHE A 87 1.81 10.57 0.69
C PHE A 87 0.62 10.12 -0.16
N LEU A 88 -0.28 9.31 0.41
CA LEU A 88 -1.47 8.81 -0.28
C LEU A 88 -2.33 9.98 -0.81
N LYS A 89 -2.55 11.02 0.01
CA LYS A 89 -3.34 12.18 -0.36
C LYS A 89 -2.71 12.99 -1.50
N ARG A 90 -1.38 13.14 -1.50
CA ARG A 90 -0.65 13.96 -2.48
C ARG A 90 -0.42 13.24 -3.80
N HIS A 91 0.02 11.99 -3.74
CA HIS A 91 0.56 11.25 -4.88
C HIS A 91 -0.35 10.13 -5.39
N CYS A 92 -1.38 9.72 -4.64
CA CYS A 92 -2.18 8.54 -4.98
C CYS A 92 -3.64 8.85 -5.33
N LYS A 93 -3.92 10.05 -5.87
CA LYS A 93 -5.28 10.43 -6.30
C LYS A 93 -5.82 9.48 -7.37
N GLY A 94 -7.09 9.09 -7.24
CA GLY A 94 -7.73 8.07 -8.07
C GLY A 94 -7.50 6.62 -7.59
N SER A 95 -6.74 6.42 -6.52
CA SER A 95 -6.42 5.08 -5.99
C SER A 95 -7.39 4.59 -4.92
N ILE A 96 -7.38 3.27 -4.70
CA ILE A 96 -7.93 2.63 -3.51
C ILE A 96 -6.75 2.05 -2.71
N ALA A 97 -6.62 2.46 -1.44
CA ALA A 97 -5.61 1.94 -0.54
C ALA A 97 -6.22 0.98 0.49
N TYR A 98 -5.55 -0.15 0.70
CA TYR A 98 -5.84 -1.15 1.72
C TYR A 98 -4.66 -1.19 2.69
N ILE A 99 -4.86 -0.69 3.91
CA ILE A 99 -3.80 -0.55 4.91
C ILE A 99 -4.10 -1.46 6.10
N LEU A 100 -3.20 -2.41 6.37
CA LEU A 100 -3.30 -3.27 7.55
C LEU A 100 -2.72 -2.55 8.77
N CYS A 101 -3.60 -2.06 9.63
CA CYS A 101 -3.25 -1.38 10.86
C CYS A 101 -3.13 -2.38 12.02
N GLY A 102 -2.02 -2.35 12.76
CA GLY A 102 -1.81 -3.26 13.90
C GLY A 102 -2.71 -3.01 15.12
N SER A 103 -3.47 -1.92 15.12
CA SER A 103 -4.56 -1.65 16.08
C SER A 103 -5.60 -0.70 15.47
N LYS A 104 -6.78 -0.64 16.06
CA LYS A 104 -7.84 0.31 15.67
C LYS A 104 -7.40 1.78 15.79
N ASP A 105 -6.51 2.10 16.74
CA ASP A 105 -6.09 3.47 17.05
C ASP A 105 -5.13 4.06 16.01
N LEU A 106 -4.56 3.21 15.15
CA LEU A 106 -3.69 3.62 14.05
C LEU A 106 -4.48 4.06 12.80
N VAL A 107 -5.73 3.61 12.63
CA VAL A 107 -6.56 4.00 11.47
C VAL A 107 -6.74 5.53 11.40
N PRO A 108 -7.11 6.25 12.47
CA PRO A 108 -7.25 7.71 12.42
C PRO A 108 -5.94 8.46 12.15
N LYS A 109 -4.77 7.84 12.40
CA LYS A 109 -3.46 8.49 12.19
C LYS A 109 -3.15 8.70 10.71
N LEU A 110 -3.81 7.97 9.81
CA LEU A 110 -3.73 8.17 8.36
C LEU A 110 -4.34 9.52 7.90
N ARG A 111 -5.13 10.20 8.76
CA ARG A 111 -5.81 11.48 8.43
C ARG A 111 -6.63 11.45 7.14
N LEU A 112 -7.03 10.26 6.74
CA LEU A 112 -7.90 9.98 5.60
C LEU A 112 -9.10 9.21 6.12
N ARG A 113 -10.30 9.57 5.67
CA ARG A 113 -11.52 8.86 6.05
C ARG A 113 -11.49 7.47 5.42
N ALA A 114 -11.50 6.44 6.26
CA ALA A 114 -11.71 5.08 5.79
C ALA A 114 -13.14 4.94 5.23
N HIS A 115 -13.27 4.34 4.06
CA HIS A 115 -14.56 3.95 3.49
C HIS A 115 -15.18 2.81 4.29
N TRP A 116 -14.36 1.85 4.75
CA TRP A 116 -14.71 0.90 5.80
C TRP A 116 -13.45 0.38 6.49
N THR A 117 -13.65 -0.23 7.66
CA THR A 117 -12.62 -1.01 8.36
C THR A 117 -13.14 -2.41 8.66
N LYS A 118 -12.30 -3.43 8.51
CA LYS A 118 -12.62 -4.81 8.90
C LYS A 118 -11.64 -5.31 9.96
N SER A 119 -12.15 -5.99 10.98
CA SER A 119 -11.32 -6.68 11.97
C SER A 119 -10.64 -7.88 11.33
N LEU A 120 -9.33 -8.01 11.49
CA LEU A 120 -8.56 -9.17 11.07
C LEU A 120 -7.75 -9.68 12.26
N LYS A 121 -7.78 -11.01 12.47
CA LYS A 121 -6.88 -11.65 13.44
C LYS A 121 -5.49 -11.76 12.81
N ASN A 122 -4.52 -11.06 13.37
CA ASN A 122 -3.11 -11.14 12.98
C ASN A 122 -2.30 -11.57 14.21
N GLY A 123 -2.35 -12.87 14.53
CA GLY A 123 -1.95 -13.38 15.84
C GLY A 123 -2.84 -12.79 16.94
N ASP A 124 -2.21 -12.34 18.03
CA ASP A 124 -2.88 -11.74 19.19
C ASP A 124 -3.24 -10.25 19.01
N LEU A 125 -2.95 -9.67 17.84
CA LEU A 125 -3.23 -8.26 17.56
C LEU A 125 -4.67 -8.04 17.09
N ASP A 126 -5.36 -7.08 17.69
CA ASP A 126 -6.64 -6.55 17.21
C ASP A 126 -6.45 -5.65 15.99
N SER A 127 -5.98 -6.26 14.90
CA SER A 127 -5.65 -5.55 13.67
C SER A 127 -6.92 -5.10 12.92
N ARG A 128 -6.78 -4.02 12.15
CA ARG A 128 -7.83 -3.47 11.30
C ARG A 128 -7.30 -3.32 9.88
N LEU A 129 -7.99 -3.91 8.91
CA LEU A 129 -7.79 -3.56 7.51
C LEU A 129 -8.68 -2.36 7.17
N ALA A 130 -8.06 -1.23 6.87
CA ALA A 130 -8.75 -0.02 6.42
C ALA A 130 -8.76 0.07 4.90
N LYS A 131 -9.94 0.25 4.30
CA LYS A 131 -10.08 0.64 2.89
C LYS A 131 -10.25 2.15 2.80
N ILE A 132 -9.41 2.82 2.03
CA ILE A 132 -9.44 4.26 1.77
C ILE A 132 -9.64 4.48 0.28
N VAL A 133 -10.62 5.30 -0.08
CA VAL A 133 -10.84 5.74 -1.46
C VAL A 133 -10.29 7.15 -1.59
N ILE A 134 -9.30 7.34 -2.49
CA ILE A 134 -8.60 8.61 -2.67
C ILE A 134 -9.14 9.26 -3.94
N HIS A 135 -10.09 10.17 -3.79
CA HIS A 135 -10.73 10.82 -4.94
C HIS A 135 -9.77 11.76 -5.69
N LYS A 136 -9.95 11.87 -7.00
CA LYS A 136 -9.33 12.96 -7.78
C LYS A 136 -9.94 14.27 -7.32
N GLN A 137 -9.13 15.32 -7.23
CA GLN A 137 -9.68 16.67 -7.12
C GLN A 137 -10.35 16.99 -8.45
N ILE A 138 -11.59 17.48 -8.38
CA ILE A 138 -12.26 18.06 -9.54
C ILE A 138 -11.62 19.43 -9.71
N GLU A 139 -10.88 19.64 -10.79
CA GLU A 139 -10.48 21.00 -11.18
C GLU A 139 -11.75 21.77 -11.56
N PRO A 140 -11.93 23.02 -11.10
CA PRO A 140 -13.05 23.82 -11.55
C PRO A 140 -13.02 23.90 -13.07
N THR A 141 -14.10 23.51 -13.73
CA THR A 141 -14.26 23.77 -15.16
C THR A 141 -14.38 25.28 -15.33
N ASP A 142 -13.40 25.93 -15.96
CA ASP A 142 -13.55 27.31 -16.43
C ASP A 142 -14.67 27.35 -17.47
N GLN A 143 -15.89 27.63 -17.02
CA GLN A 143 -16.98 28.06 -17.87
C GLN A 143 -16.75 29.53 -18.19
N HIS A 144 -15.93 29.79 -19.22
CA HIS A 144 -15.92 31.07 -19.90
C HIS A 144 -17.04 31.04 -20.94
N ASP A 145 -18.20 31.60 -20.60
CA ASP A 145 -19.30 31.82 -21.54
C ASP A 145 -18.99 33.10 -22.33
N PRO A 146 -18.69 33.04 -23.64
CA PRO A 146 -18.45 34.24 -24.42
C PRO A 146 -19.79 34.95 -24.64
N THR A 147 -19.88 36.19 -24.15
CA THR A 147 -21.00 37.10 -24.38
C THR A 147 -21.00 37.62 -25.81
#